data_AF-A0A7J4PVD1-F1
#
_entry.id   AF-A0A7J4PVD1-F1
#
_cell.length_a   1.000
_cell.length_b   1.000
_cell.length_c   1.000
_cell.angle_alpha   90.00
_cell.angle_beta   90.00
_cell.angle_gamma   90.00
#
_symmetry.space_group_name_H-M   'P 1'
#
loop_
_entity.id
_entity.type
_entity.pdbx_description
1 polymer ?
#
loop_
_entity_poly.entity_id
_entity_poly.type
_entity_poly.pdbx_seq_one_letter_code
_entity_poly.pdbx_strand_id
1 'polypeptide(L)'
;MEIEIDFTKSAQENANDYYTKSKKLALKKEGAKKAIKELEERLSEVSAKEKEAQPRILKAEKKEWYEKFHWFFTSSNMLAIGGGDAHQNEMLNSKHFEDNDLFFHADIFGAPVVILKNGASAPRETREEVAQFAGSYSSAWKEGLHNIDVYAMKRSQVSKSSSKGSLGTGSFLLSGERDWYRSVQLVLVMFVKDDKLHTVPLITFDKLGEEFKHVKVTQGNFKKSDAAKKIAAKLGYKDIDTIIRQLPAGSFRIE
;
A
#
# COMPACT_ATOMS: atom_id res chain seq x y z
N MET A 1 -71.48 -19.79 -9.50
CA MET A 1 -70.46 -20.86 -9.44
C MET A 1 -71.04 -22.02 -10.20
N GLU A 2 -70.50 -22.30 -11.38
CA GLU A 2 -70.90 -23.47 -12.18
C GLU A 2 -70.05 -24.65 -11.71
N ILE A 3 -70.68 -25.81 -11.54
CA ILE A 3 -70.04 -27.04 -11.06
C ILE A 3 -70.32 -28.12 -12.08
N GLU A 4 -69.27 -28.73 -12.64
CA GLU A 4 -69.41 -29.86 -13.54
C GLU A 4 -69.85 -31.10 -12.75
N ILE A 5 -70.94 -31.72 -13.15
CA ILE A 5 -71.47 -32.93 -12.53
C ILE A 5 -71.34 -34.07 -13.52
N ASP A 6 -70.75 -35.18 -13.08
CA ASP A 6 -70.74 -36.43 -13.84
C ASP A 6 -72.12 -37.08 -13.74
N PHE A 7 -72.84 -37.11 -14.85
CA PHE A 7 -74.20 -37.66 -14.93
C PHE A 7 -74.24 -39.19 -14.76
N THR A 8 -73.09 -39.87 -14.79
CA THR A 8 -72.99 -41.32 -14.54
C THR A 8 -72.93 -41.67 -13.05
N LYS A 9 -72.84 -40.66 -12.18
CA LYS A 9 -72.72 -40.81 -10.71
C LYS A 9 -73.90 -40.16 -9.99
N SER A 10 -74.19 -40.64 -8.78
CA SER A 10 -75.16 -39.99 -7.90
C SER A 10 -74.68 -38.60 -7.45
N ALA A 11 -75.62 -37.76 -6.99
CA ALA A 11 -75.30 -36.45 -6.46
C ALA A 11 -74.33 -36.53 -5.25
N GLN A 12 -74.50 -37.55 -4.41
CA GLN A 12 -73.63 -37.83 -3.26
C GLN A 12 -72.21 -38.20 -3.70
N GLU A 13 -72.06 -39.03 -4.74
CA GLU A 13 -70.75 -39.42 -5.26
C GLU A 13 -70.02 -38.25 -5.90
N ASN A 14 -70.71 -37.42 -6.68
CA ASN A 14 -70.15 -36.17 -7.22
C ASN A 14 -69.67 -35.24 -6.10
N ALA A 15 -70.48 -35.04 -5.05
CA ALA A 15 -70.10 -34.22 -3.91
C ALA A 15 -68.86 -34.79 -3.18
N ASN A 16 -68.79 -36.11 -3.02
CA ASN A 16 -67.66 -36.79 -2.38
C ASN A 16 -66.37 -36.68 -3.20
N ASP A 17 -66.46 -36.72 -4.53
CA ASP A 17 -65.32 -36.50 -5.43
C ASP A 17 -64.74 -35.09 -5.28
N TYR A 18 -65.61 -34.07 -5.26
CA TYR A 18 -65.18 -32.69 -5.04
C TYR A 18 -64.58 -32.48 -3.66
N TYR A 19 -65.17 -33.09 -2.63
CA TYR A 19 -64.63 -33.06 -1.27
C TYR A 19 -63.24 -33.72 -1.19
N THR A 20 -63.07 -34.88 -1.83
CA THR A 20 -61.80 -35.61 -1.85
C THR A 20 -60.73 -34.85 -2.66
N LYS A 21 -61.08 -34.28 -3.80
CA LYS A 21 -60.19 -33.41 -4.60
C LYS A 21 -59.75 -32.19 -3.80
N SER A 22 -60.69 -31.52 -3.12
CA SER A 22 -60.41 -30.36 -2.26
C SER A 22 -59.42 -30.72 -1.15
N LYS A 23 -59.66 -31.85 -0.45
CA LYS A 23 -58.75 -32.34 0.60
C LYS A 23 -57.35 -32.65 0.06
N LYS A 24 -57.25 -33.26 -1.12
CA LYS A 24 -55.97 -33.57 -1.78
C LYS A 24 -55.22 -32.29 -2.21
N LEU A 25 -55.93 -31.29 -2.72
CA LEU A 25 -55.35 -29.99 -3.08
C LEU A 25 -54.88 -29.21 -1.84
N ALA A 26 -55.64 -29.26 -0.75
CA ALA A 26 -55.26 -28.65 0.53
C ALA A 26 -53.94 -29.25 1.06
N LEU A 27 -53.80 -30.58 1.05
CA LEU A 27 -52.56 -31.26 1.44
C LEU A 27 -51.37 -30.88 0.54
N LYS A 28 -51.58 -30.83 -0.79
CA LYS A 28 -50.54 -30.39 -1.74
C LYS A 28 -50.11 -28.94 -1.51
N LYS A 29 -51.05 -28.06 -1.19
CA LYS A 29 -50.78 -26.65 -0.88
C LYS A 29 -49.92 -26.51 0.38
N GLU A 30 -50.19 -27.31 1.42
CA GLU A 30 -49.38 -27.30 2.64
C GLU A 30 -47.95 -27.83 2.37
N GLY A 31 -47.82 -28.92 1.61
CA GLY A 31 -46.51 -29.44 1.20
C GLY A 31 -45.69 -28.44 0.39
N ALA A 32 -46.31 -27.75 -0.57
CA ALA A 32 -45.66 -26.71 -1.37
C ALA A 32 -45.19 -25.53 -0.51
N LYS A 33 -45.99 -25.10 0.48
CA LYS A 33 -45.59 -24.03 1.42
C LYS A 33 -44.38 -24.41 2.26
N LYS A 34 -44.31 -25.67 2.74
CA LYS A 34 -43.14 -26.16 3.50
C LYS A 34 -41.88 -26.18 2.63
N ALA A 35 -41.99 -26.66 1.39
CA ALA A 35 -40.86 -26.68 0.45
C ALA A 35 -40.35 -25.27 0.10
N ILE A 36 -41.24 -24.29 -0.08
CA ILE A 36 -40.84 -22.89 -0.30
C ILE A 36 -40.06 -22.36 0.90
N LYS A 37 -40.56 -22.61 2.12
CA LYS A 37 -39.90 -22.14 3.35
C LYS A 37 -38.50 -22.74 3.52
N GLU A 38 -38.34 -24.05 3.28
CA GLU A 38 -37.02 -24.70 3.32
C GLU A 38 -36.05 -24.15 2.26
N LEU A 39 -36.55 -23.82 1.06
CA LEU A 39 -35.75 -23.20 0.00
C LEU A 39 -35.31 -21.78 0.37
N GLU A 40 -36.19 -20.98 0.96
CA GLU A 40 -35.88 -19.63 1.45
C GLU A 40 -34.83 -19.66 2.57
N GLU A 41 -34.94 -20.59 3.52
CA GLU A 41 -33.96 -20.79 4.59
C GLU A 41 -32.59 -21.19 4.01
N ARG A 42 -32.54 -22.15 3.07
CA ARG A 42 -31.30 -22.54 2.38
C ARG A 42 -30.68 -21.40 1.57
N LEU A 43 -31.49 -20.61 0.87
CA LEU A 43 -31.02 -19.42 0.14
C LEU A 43 -30.38 -18.41 1.09
N SER A 44 -30.96 -18.21 2.27
CA SER A 44 -30.40 -17.30 3.28
C SER A 44 -29.04 -17.79 3.79
N GLU A 45 -28.88 -19.09 4.06
CA GLU A 45 -27.62 -19.70 4.51
C GLU A 45 -26.52 -19.65 3.44
N VAL A 46 -26.87 -19.93 2.18
CA VAL A 46 -25.92 -19.84 1.05
C VAL A 46 -25.50 -18.39 0.82
N SER A 47 -26.43 -17.43 0.88
CA SER A 47 -26.10 -16.01 0.70
C SER A 47 -25.20 -15.44 1.81
N ALA A 48 -25.36 -15.93 3.05
CA ALA A 48 -24.51 -15.56 4.17
C ALA A 48 -23.08 -16.12 3.98
N LYS A 49 -22.96 -17.36 3.53
CA LYS A 49 -21.67 -17.99 3.19
C LYS A 49 -21.00 -17.35 1.98
N GLU A 50 -21.76 -16.95 0.95
CA GLU A 50 -21.21 -16.24 -0.22
C GLU A 50 -20.66 -14.85 0.15
N LYS A 51 -21.27 -14.15 1.11
CA LYS A 51 -20.73 -12.86 1.60
C LYS A 51 -19.42 -13.03 2.40
N GLU A 52 -19.25 -14.14 3.11
CA GLU A 52 -18.03 -14.45 3.85
C GLU A 52 -16.92 -15.07 2.97
N ALA A 53 -17.30 -15.75 1.88
CA ALA A 53 -16.41 -16.54 1.05
C ALA A 53 -16.07 -15.92 -0.31
N GLN A 54 -16.29 -14.63 -0.56
CA GLN A 54 -15.77 -14.00 -1.77
C GLN A 54 -14.23 -14.02 -1.71
N PRO A 55 -13.54 -14.78 -2.57
CA PRO A 55 -12.12 -14.52 -2.77
C PRO A 55 -12.07 -13.12 -3.39
N ARG A 56 -11.50 -12.16 -2.66
CA ARG A 56 -11.05 -10.91 -3.28
C ARG A 56 -10.07 -11.33 -4.37
N ILE A 57 -10.55 -11.46 -5.60
CA ILE A 57 -9.69 -11.38 -6.76
C ILE A 57 -9.21 -9.95 -6.73
N LEU A 58 -8.11 -9.71 -6.01
CA LEU A 58 -7.35 -8.48 -6.07
C LEU A 58 -7.03 -8.34 -7.55
N LYS A 59 -7.73 -7.44 -8.26
CA LYS A 59 -7.25 -6.97 -9.55
C LYS A 59 -5.78 -6.65 -9.32
N ALA A 60 -4.88 -7.40 -9.96
CA ALA A 60 -3.47 -7.11 -9.88
C ALA A 60 -3.32 -5.70 -10.43
N GLU A 61 -3.24 -4.72 -9.54
CA GLU A 61 -3.00 -3.34 -9.91
C GLU A 61 -1.75 -3.32 -10.77
N LYS A 62 -1.78 -2.54 -11.85
CA LYS A 62 -0.59 -2.31 -12.65
C LYS A 62 0.44 -1.66 -11.74
N LYS A 63 1.40 -2.44 -11.28
CA LYS A 63 2.51 -1.93 -10.47
C LYS A 63 3.29 -0.94 -11.31
N GLU A 64 3.43 0.26 -10.80
CA GLU A 64 4.27 1.26 -11.44
C GLU A 64 5.74 0.84 -11.34
N TRP A 65 6.55 1.25 -12.32
CA TRP A 65 7.95 0.81 -12.42
C TRP A 65 8.81 1.20 -11.21
N TYR A 66 8.41 2.26 -10.50
CA TYR A 66 9.10 2.78 -9.32
C TYR A 66 8.74 2.03 -8.03
N GLU A 67 7.66 1.23 -8.01
CA GLU A 67 7.19 0.54 -6.80
C GLU A 67 8.14 -0.54 -6.28
N LYS A 68 9.15 -0.91 -7.07
CA LYS A 68 10.24 -1.81 -6.65
C LYS A 68 11.28 -1.13 -5.76
N PHE A 69 11.33 0.20 -5.75
CA PHE A 69 12.24 1.02 -4.95
C PHE A 69 11.54 1.52 -3.68
N HIS A 70 12.27 2.17 -2.78
CA HIS A 70 11.63 3.10 -1.85
C HIS A 70 11.23 4.34 -2.62
N TRP A 71 10.00 4.82 -2.47
CA TRP A 71 9.52 5.94 -3.26
C TRP A 71 8.49 6.75 -2.50
N PHE A 72 8.36 8.02 -2.88
CA PHE A 72 7.25 8.87 -2.48
C PHE A 72 7.05 10.01 -3.47
N PHE A 73 5.89 10.65 -3.42
CA PHE A 73 5.66 11.92 -4.09
C PHE A 73 5.81 13.06 -3.09
N THR A 74 6.56 14.10 -3.48
CA THR A 74 6.68 15.32 -2.69
C THR A 74 5.36 16.09 -2.65
N SER A 75 5.27 17.10 -1.78
CA SER A 75 4.13 18.02 -1.73
C SER A 75 3.85 18.73 -3.07
N SER A 76 4.87 18.86 -3.92
CA SER A 76 4.77 19.43 -5.27
C SER A 76 4.50 18.39 -6.36
N ASN A 77 4.05 17.18 -5.97
CA ASN A 77 3.76 16.05 -6.86
C ASN A 77 4.96 15.60 -7.72
N MET A 78 6.18 15.71 -7.19
CA MET A 78 7.39 15.24 -7.85
C MET A 78 7.79 13.88 -7.28
N LEU A 79 8.19 12.95 -8.15
CA LEU A 79 8.57 11.60 -7.74
C LEU A 79 10.00 11.58 -7.20
N ALA A 80 10.18 11.05 -5.99
CA ALA A 80 11.47 10.69 -5.45
C ALA A 80 11.58 9.17 -5.30
N ILE A 81 12.73 8.61 -5.67
CA ILE A 81 13.02 7.16 -5.61
C ILE A 81 14.37 6.90 -4.97
N GLY A 82 14.45 5.90 -4.10
CA GLY A 82 15.63 5.50 -3.35
C GLY A 82 15.88 4.00 -3.43
N GLY A 83 17.12 3.59 -3.63
CA GLY A 83 17.46 2.16 -3.70
C GLY A 83 17.51 1.53 -2.31
N GLY A 84 16.92 0.34 -2.17
CA GLY A 84 16.98 -0.44 -0.92
C GLY A 84 18.27 -1.25 -0.75
N ASP A 85 19.03 -1.45 -1.84
CA ASP A 85 20.28 -2.20 -1.85
C ASP A 85 21.26 -1.68 -2.92
N ALA A 86 22.47 -2.22 -2.93
CA ALA A 86 23.53 -1.77 -3.84
C ALA A 86 23.21 -2.02 -5.34
N HIS A 87 22.44 -3.07 -5.67
CA HIS A 87 22.04 -3.36 -7.04
C HIS A 87 20.95 -2.38 -7.51
N GLN A 88 19.99 -2.05 -6.64
CA GLN A 88 19.00 -1.03 -6.90
C GLN A 88 19.64 0.36 -7.06
N ASN A 89 20.62 0.70 -6.21
CA ASN A 89 21.37 1.96 -6.33
C ASN A 89 22.08 2.08 -7.69
N GLU A 90 22.69 0.99 -8.15
CA GLU A 90 23.29 0.93 -9.49
C GLU A 90 22.25 1.06 -10.60
N MET A 91 21.10 0.39 -10.47
CA MET A 91 20.01 0.49 -11.43
C MET A 91 19.47 1.92 -11.51
N LEU A 92 19.31 2.59 -10.37
CA LEU A 92 18.88 3.98 -10.30
C LEU A 92 19.86 4.90 -11.04
N ASN A 93 21.15 4.82 -10.72
CA ASN A 93 22.17 5.65 -11.34
C ASN A 93 22.33 5.40 -12.85
N SER A 94 22.18 4.15 -13.31
CA SER A 94 22.41 3.78 -14.71
C SER A 94 21.19 3.95 -15.61
N LYS A 95 19.98 3.67 -15.11
CA LYS A 95 18.75 3.62 -15.94
C LYS A 95 17.73 4.70 -15.64
N HIS A 96 17.80 5.32 -14.46
CA HIS A 96 16.75 6.22 -13.99
C HIS A 96 17.25 7.61 -13.58
N PHE A 97 18.57 7.84 -13.61
CA PHE A 97 19.19 9.13 -13.32
C PHE A 97 19.49 9.90 -14.61
N GLU A 98 18.65 10.88 -14.91
CA GLU A 98 18.69 11.73 -16.09
C GLU A 98 19.25 13.13 -15.75
N ASP A 99 19.58 13.93 -16.77
CA ASP A 99 20.28 15.20 -16.59
C ASP A 99 19.50 16.26 -15.78
N ASN A 100 18.17 16.24 -15.87
CA ASN A 100 17.30 17.16 -15.14
C ASN A 100 16.96 16.70 -13.71
N ASP A 101 17.44 15.54 -13.30
CA ASP A 101 17.21 15.03 -11.95
C ASP A 101 18.24 15.54 -10.95
N LEU A 102 17.95 15.35 -9.67
CA LEU A 102 18.91 15.56 -8.58
C LEU A 102 19.15 14.27 -7.81
N PHE A 103 20.42 13.99 -7.58
CA PHE A 103 20.91 12.92 -6.72
C PHE A 103 21.03 13.43 -5.29
N PHE A 104 20.61 12.63 -4.31
CA PHE A 104 20.72 12.90 -2.88
C PHE A 104 21.42 11.74 -2.19
N HIS A 105 22.26 12.06 -1.21
CA HIS A 105 22.96 11.07 -0.39
C HIS A 105 23.27 11.67 1.00
N ALA A 106 23.06 10.89 2.05
CA ALA A 106 23.42 11.29 3.41
C ALA A 106 24.94 11.19 3.61
N ASP A 107 25.53 12.04 4.43
CA ASP A 107 26.98 12.05 4.67
C ASP A 107 27.41 10.95 5.66
N ILE A 108 27.13 9.70 5.27
CA ILE A 108 27.44 8.49 6.03
C ILE A 108 27.62 7.29 5.10
N PHE A 109 28.45 6.34 5.50
CA PHE A 109 28.61 5.08 4.79
C PHE A 109 27.33 4.25 4.83
N GLY A 110 26.93 3.69 3.69
CA GLY A 110 25.72 2.87 3.58
C GLY A 110 24.44 3.68 3.48
N ALA A 111 24.51 4.96 3.09
CA ALA A 111 23.33 5.68 2.66
C ALA A 111 22.88 5.22 1.26
N PRO A 112 21.56 5.20 0.99
CA PRO A 112 21.04 4.84 -0.32
C PRO A 112 21.28 5.95 -1.35
N VAL A 113 21.24 5.58 -2.62
CA VAL A 113 21.11 6.55 -3.72
C VAL A 113 19.65 6.95 -3.81
N VAL A 114 19.37 8.25 -3.67
CA VAL A 114 18.04 8.81 -3.85
C VAL A 114 18.05 9.78 -5.03
N ILE A 115 17.03 9.71 -5.88
CA ILE A 115 16.88 10.56 -7.06
C ILE A 115 15.53 11.27 -6.98
N LEU A 116 15.55 12.60 -7.10
CA LEU A 116 14.36 13.41 -7.36
C LEU A 116 14.22 13.62 -8.86
N LYS A 117 13.13 13.09 -9.44
CA LYS A 117 12.84 13.24 -10.86
C LYS A 117 12.52 14.70 -11.20
N ASN A 118 13.17 15.24 -12.23
CA ASN A 118 13.13 16.67 -12.59
C ASN A 118 13.55 17.62 -11.44
N GLY A 119 14.40 17.14 -10.53
CA GLY A 119 14.79 17.89 -9.34
C GLY A 119 15.55 19.20 -9.60
N ALA A 120 16.19 19.36 -10.77
CA ALA A 120 17.00 20.54 -11.07
C ALA A 120 16.19 21.85 -11.06
N SER A 121 14.91 21.79 -11.43
CA SER A 121 13.96 22.90 -11.39
C SER A 121 13.09 22.93 -10.13
N ALA A 122 13.22 21.94 -9.23
CA ALA A 122 12.42 21.87 -8.02
C ALA A 122 12.76 23.02 -7.06
N PRO A 123 11.76 23.62 -6.38
CA PRO A 123 11.98 24.54 -5.27
C PRO A 123 12.83 23.91 -4.16
N ARG A 124 13.53 24.73 -3.37
CA ARG A 124 14.39 24.24 -2.29
C ARG A 124 13.60 23.45 -1.25
N GLU A 125 12.39 23.90 -0.95
CA GLU A 125 11.46 23.30 0.00
C GLU A 125 11.06 21.89 -0.43
N THR A 126 10.95 21.63 -1.74
CA THR A 126 10.70 20.29 -2.31
C THR A 126 11.95 19.41 -2.19
N ARG A 127 13.15 19.98 -2.34
CA ARG A 127 14.41 19.26 -2.18
C ARG A 127 14.67 18.89 -0.72
N GLU A 128 14.25 19.73 0.23
CA GLU A 128 14.33 19.46 1.68
C GLU A 128 13.52 18.22 2.08
N GLU A 129 12.35 18.00 1.47
CA GLU A 129 11.58 16.77 1.65
C GLU A 129 12.38 15.54 1.23
N VAL A 130 13.02 15.59 0.05
CA VAL A 130 13.84 14.49 -0.46
C VAL A 130 15.10 14.30 0.37
N ALA A 131 15.69 15.37 0.89
CA ALA A 131 16.82 15.27 1.81
C ALA A 131 16.43 14.51 3.09
N GLN A 132 15.27 14.80 3.67
CA GLN A 132 14.76 14.05 4.83
C GLN A 132 14.49 12.58 4.51
N PHE A 133 13.99 12.28 3.32
CA PHE A 133 13.86 10.91 2.86
C PHE A 133 15.22 10.20 2.79
N ALA A 134 16.21 10.81 2.11
CA ALA A 134 17.55 10.23 1.95
C ALA A 134 18.26 10.01 3.30
N GLY A 135 18.14 10.96 4.23
CA GLY A 135 18.63 10.80 5.60
C GLY A 135 17.94 9.64 6.32
N SER A 136 16.61 9.55 6.24
CA SER A 136 15.81 8.59 6.99
C SER A 136 16.02 7.14 6.55
N TYR A 137 16.35 6.92 5.27
CA TYR A 137 16.68 5.59 4.75
C TYR A 137 18.18 5.25 4.81
N SER A 138 19.01 6.15 5.34
CA SER A 138 20.43 5.89 5.51
C SER A 138 20.75 5.01 6.73
N SER A 139 21.99 4.56 6.82
CA SER A 139 22.51 3.84 7.98
C SER A 139 22.40 4.64 9.28
N ALA A 140 22.30 5.98 9.22
CA ALA A 140 22.09 6.83 10.39
C ALA A 140 20.86 6.42 11.21
N TRP A 141 19.81 5.91 10.56
CA TRP A 141 18.63 5.38 11.24
C TRP A 141 18.98 4.18 12.12
N LYS A 142 19.74 3.22 11.59
CA LYS A 142 20.17 2.02 12.31
C LYS A 142 21.12 2.36 13.46
N GLU A 143 21.98 3.35 13.27
CA GLU A 143 22.89 3.86 14.31
C GLU A 143 22.15 4.71 15.38
N GLY A 144 20.84 4.93 15.24
CA GLY A 144 20.03 5.65 16.22
C GLY A 144 20.24 7.17 16.22
N LEU A 145 20.83 7.72 15.15
CA LEU A 145 20.97 9.17 15.01
C LEU A 145 19.61 9.82 14.75
N HIS A 146 19.40 11.00 15.30
CA HIS A 146 18.17 11.77 15.10
C HIS A 146 18.26 12.77 13.95
N ASN A 147 19.48 13.18 13.59
CA ASN A 147 19.73 14.12 12.50
C ASN A 147 20.97 13.69 11.73
N ILE A 148 21.05 14.05 10.45
CA ILE A 148 22.27 13.91 9.66
C ILE A 148 22.36 14.99 8.57
N ASP A 149 23.57 15.25 8.10
CA ASP A 149 23.77 16.08 6.92
C ASP A 149 23.52 15.27 5.65
N VAL A 150 22.87 15.91 4.67
CA VAL A 150 22.56 15.35 3.36
C VAL A 150 23.04 16.32 2.31
N TYR A 151 23.51 15.80 1.18
CA TYR A 151 23.87 16.65 0.05
C TYR A 151 23.17 16.22 -1.23
N ALA A 152 22.92 17.20 -2.09
CA ALA A 152 22.41 17.02 -3.44
C ALA A 152 23.48 17.32 -4.50
N MET A 153 23.41 16.59 -5.62
CA MET A 153 24.32 16.76 -6.77
C MET A 153 23.57 16.54 -8.09
N LYS A 154 24.06 17.17 -9.16
CA LYS A 154 23.55 16.99 -10.53
C LYS A 154 24.08 15.71 -11.17
N ARG A 155 23.44 15.27 -12.26
CA ARG A 155 23.87 14.09 -13.03
C ARG A 155 25.34 14.14 -13.48
N SER A 156 25.79 15.30 -13.95
CA SER A 156 27.16 15.53 -14.42
C SER A 156 28.23 15.41 -13.33
N GLN A 157 27.83 15.43 -12.06
CA GLN A 157 28.73 15.38 -10.91
C GLN A 157 28.91 13.98 -10.34
N VAL A 158 28.11 13.00 -10.81
CA VAL A 158 28.10 11.64 -10.30
C VAL A 158 28.56 10.70 -11.42
N SER A 159 29.74 10.10 -11.24
CA SER A 159 30.31 9.13 -12.19
C SER A 159 30.50 7.78 -11.52
N LYS A 160 30.36 6.70 -12.28
CA LYS A 160 30.73 5.35 -11.85
C LYS A 160 32.13 4.92 -12.32
N SER A 161 32.73 5.72 -13.19
CA SER A 161 34.04 5.48 -13.76
C SER A 161 35.06 6.48 -13.22
N SER A 162 36.24 5.97 -12.87
CA SER A 162 37.41 6.76 -12.50
C SER A 162 38.51 6.58 -13.54
N SER A 163 39.54 7.44 -13.51
CA SER A 163 40.75 7.29 -14.34
C SER A 163 41.50 5.97 -14.12
N LYS A 164 41.19 5.21 -13.06
CA LYS A 164 41.78 3.92 -12.71
C LYS A 164 40.85 2.71 -12.97
N GLY A 165 39.69 2.93 -13.59
CA GLY A 165 38.70 1.87 -13.89
C GLY A 165 37.32 2.09 -13.23
N SER A 166 36.45 1.09 -13.35
CA SER A 166 35.10 1.09 -12.74
C SER A 166 35.18 0.94 -11.23
N LEU A 167 34.39 1.74 -10.50
CA LEU A 167 34.25 1.60 -9.06
C LEU A 167 33.47 0.33 -8.70
N GLY A 168 33.69 -0.17 -7.49
CA GLY A 168 32.95 -1.31 -6.93
C GLY A 168 31.45 -1.00 -6.79
N THR A 169 30.64 -2.06 -6.67
CA THR A 169 29.18 -1.94 -6.56
C THR A 169 28.79 -1.06 -5.37
N GLY A 170 27.95 -0.06 -5.62
CA GLY A 170 27.50 0.90 -4.60
C GLY A 170 28.40 2.14 -4.42
N SER A 171 29.54 2.22 -5.11
CA SER A 171 30.45 3.37 -5.02
C SER A 171 30.34 4.30 -6.23
N PHE A 172 30.39 5.61 -5.97
CA PHE A 172 30.33 6.65 -6.99
C PHE A 172 31.47 7.66 -6.79
N LEU A 173 32.02 8.12 -7.91
CA LEU A 173 32.93 9.26 -7.94
C LEU A 173 32.09 10.52 -7.98
N LEU A 174 32.23 11.35 -6.96
CA LEU A 174 31.51 12.60 -6.80
C LEU A 174 32.46 13.76 -7.06
N SER A 175 32.07 14.68 -7.94
CA SER A 175 32.91 15.79 -8.39
C SER A 175 32.19 17.13 -8.29
N GLY A 176 32.94 18.19 -7.96
CA GLY A 176 32.41 19.55 -7.85
C GLY A 176 31.69 19.86 -6.54
N GLU A 177 30.95 20.97 -6.53
CA GLU A 177 30.29 21.50 -5.33
C GLU A 177 29.05 20.70 -4.94
N ARG A 178 28.83 20.54 -3.63
CA ARG A 178 27.69 19.84 -3.04
C ARG A 178 26.70 20.87 -2.51
N ASP A 179 25.42 20.70 -2.83
CA ASP A 179 24.34 21.48 -2.22
C ASP A 179 23.94 20.82 -0.91
N TRP A 180 24.17 21.48 0.23
CA TRP A 180 24.06 20.88 1.56
C TRP A 180 22.75 21.21 2.27
N TYR A 181 22.17 20.17 2.87
CA TYR A 181 21.03 20.20 3.77
C TYR A 181 21.55 19.75 5.13
N ARG A 182 21.70 20.71 6.06
CA ARG A 182 22.35 20.47 7.34
C ARG A 182 21.35 20.04 8.41
N SER A 183 21.77 19.13 9.29
CA SER A 183 21.00 18.66 10.43
C SER A 183 19.58 18.22 10.07
N VAL A 184 19.46 17.45 9.00
CA VAL A 184 18.18 16.92 8.51
C VAL A 184 17.64 15.90 9.50
N GLN A 185 16.46 16.15 10.03
CA GLN A 185 15.82 15.28 11.01
C GLN A 185 15.34 13.97 10.38
N LEU A 186 15.58 12.85 11.05
CA LEU A 186 15.23 11.52 10.57
C LEU A 186 13.84 11.10 11.08
N VAL A 187 12.79 11.46 10.34
CA VAL A 187 11.40 11.15 10.68
C VAL A 187 10.63 10.78 9.42
N LEU A 188 9.86 9.70 9.52
CA LEU A 188 8.91 9.27 8.50
C LEU A 188 7.49 9.29 9.06
N VAL A 189 6.52 9.48 8.18
CA VAL A 189 5.09 9.38 8.48
C VAL A 189 4.49 8.35 7.54
N MET A 190 3.71 7.42 8.10
CA MET A 190 3.00 6.40 7.36
C MET A 190 1.50 6.63 7.46
N PHE A 191 0.79 6.55 6.34
CA PHE A 191 -0.66 6.69 6.28
C PHE A 191 -1.24 5.85 5.14
N VAL A 192 -2.55 5.66 5.15
CA VAL A 192 -3.27 4.92 4.09
C VAL A 192 -4.13 5.89 3.29
N LYS A 193 -3.94 5.90 1.97
CA LYS A 193 -4.77 6.64 1.01
C LYS A 193 -5.09 5.71 -0.16
N ASP A 194 -6.34 5.69 -0.59
CA ASP A 194 -6.81 4.83 -1.69
C ASP A 194 -6.41 3.34 -1.53
N ASP A 195 -6.57 2.81 -0.32
CA ASP A 195 -6.17 1.44 0.08
C ASP A 195 -4.66 1.13 -0.06
N LYS A 196 -3.82 2.15 -0.34
CA LYS A 196 -2.37 2.04 -0.44
C LYS A 196 -1.67 2.63 0.77
N LEU A 197 -0.60 1.95 1.19
CA LEU A 197 0.29 2.45 2.23
C LEU A 197 1.29 3.43 1.62
N HIS A 198 1.30 4.65 2.14
CA HIS A 198 2.27 5.68 1.81
C HIS A 198 3.22 5.87 2.98
N THR A 199 4.52 5.97 2.68
CA THR A 199 5.57 6.34 3.65
C THR A 199 6.27 7.57 3.10
N VAL A 200 6.20 8.67 3.83
CA VAL A 200 6.73 9.97 3.39
C VAL A 200 7.56 10.62 4.50
N PRO A 201 8.46 11.56 4.17
CA PRO A 201 9.06 12.48 5.13
C PRO A 201 8.01 13.25 5.94
N LEU A 202 8.32 13.60 7.19
CA LEU A 202 7.49 14.50 8.00
C LEU A 202 7.22 15.82 7.27
N ILE A 203 8.25 16.43 6.68
CA ILE A 203 8.13 17.70 5.95
C ILE A 203 7.13 17.58 4.80
N THR A 204 7.09 16.44 4.12
CA THR A 204 6.10 16.18 3.05
C THR A 204 4.71 16.09 3.63
N PHE A 205 4.54 15.30 4.70
CA PHE A 205 3.24 15.10 5.34
C PHE A 205 2.63 16.42 5.82
N ASP A 206 3.41 17.26 6.51
CA ASP A 206 2.97 18.55 7.04
C ASP A 206 2.47 19.50 5.93
N LYS A 207 2.99 19.36 4.70
CA LYS A 207 2.60 20.18 3.54
C LYS A 207 1.42 19.62 2.76
N LEU A 208 1.05 18.34 2.91
CA LEU A 208 -0.09 17.77 2.20
C LEU A 208 -1.42 18.41 2.64
N GLY A 209 -1.49 18.94 3.87
CA GLY A 209 -2.67 19.65 4.38
C GLY A 209 -3.92 18.78 4.53
N GLU A 210 -3.79 17.45 4.44
CA GLU A 210 -4.87 16.49 4.57
C GLU A 210 -4.81 15.80 5.95
N GLU A 211 -5.94 15.70 6.65
CA GLU A 211 -6.03 14.96 7.91
C GLU A 211 -6.18 13.46 7.64
N PHE A 212 -5.06 12.78 7.40
CA PHE A 212 -5.04 11.33 7.35
C PHE A 212 -4.91 10.74 8.75
N LYS A 213 -5.51 9.56 8.95
CA LYS A 213 -5.05 8.67 10.01
C LYS A 213 -3.63 8.25 9.68
N HIS A 214 -2.68 8.68 10.51
CA HIS A 214 -1.27 8.52 10.26
C HIS A 214 -0.53 7.99 11.49
N VAL A 215 0.71 7.56 11.28
CA VAL A 215 1.62 7.08 12.29
C VAL A 215 2.97 7.73 12.05
N LYS A 216 3.53 8.35 13.09
CA LYS A 216 4.88 8.89 13.03
C LYS A 216 5.87 7.81 13.43
N VAL A 217 6.93 7.69 12.65
CA VAL A 217 7.97 6.67 12.80
C VAL A 217 9.31 7.38 12.97
N THR A 218 10.00 7.04 14.05
CA THR A 218 11.36 7.52 14.36
C THR A 218 12.24 6.37 14.82
N GLN A 219 13.52 6.64 15.09
CA GLN A 219 14.42 5.66 15.71
C GLN A 219 13.94 5.34 17.13
N GLY A 220 14.14 4.10 17.56
CA GLY A 220 13.72 3.64 18.88
C GLY A 220 14.09 2.19 19.14
N ASN A 221 13.31 1.49 19.98
CA ASN A 221 13.67 0.17 20.51
C ASN A 221 12.86 -0.99 19.92
N PHE A 222 11.79 -0.73 19.17
CA PHE A 222 11.01 -1.80 18.54
C PHE A 222 11.79 -2.40 17.38
N LYS A 223 11.83 -3.74 17.32
CA LYS A 223 12.29 -4.45 16.12
C LYS A 223 11.33 -4.18 14.97
N LYS A 224 11.83 -4.33 13.74
CA LYS A 224 11.07 -4.08 12.50
C LYS A 224 9.72 -4.81 12.44
N SER A 225 9.68 -6.07 12.87
CA SER A 225 8.45 -6.88 12.93
C SER A 225 7.41 -6.33 13.90
N ASP A 226 7.86 -5.87 15.08
CA ASP A 226 6.97 -5.39 16.14
C ASP A 226 6.45 -3.99 15.81
N ALA A 227 7.32 -3.16 15.24
CA ALA A 227 6.96 -1.87 14.67
C ALA A 227 5.88 -2.04 13.60
N ALA A 228 6.07 -2.97 12.65
CA ALA A 228 5.12 -3.21 11.58
C ALA A 228 3.74 -3.66 12.09
N LYS A 229 3.69 -4.55 13.09
CA LYS A 229 2.42 -4.96 13.73
C LYS A 229 1.71 -3.77 14.40
N LYS A 230 2.45 -2.88 15.05
CA LYS A 230 1.87 -1.67 15.67
C LYS A 230 1.34 -0.69 14.64
N ILE A 231 2.09 -0.46 13.56
CA ILE A 231 1.67 0.38 12.44
C ILE A 231 0.40 -0.21 11.80
N ALA A 232 0.38 -1.52 11.54
CA ALA A 232 -0.78 -2.23 10.99
C ALA A 232 -2.03 -2.01 11.85
N ALA A 233 -1.90 -2.18 13.18
CA ALA A 233 -3.01 -1.96 14.11
C ALA A 233 -3.48 -0.50 14.15
N LYS A 234 -2.55 0.45 14.19
CA LYS A 234 -2.87 1.88 14.21
C LYS A 234 -3.52 2.33 12.91
N LEU A 235 -3.02 1.90 11.75
CA LEU A 235 -3.55 2.32 10.44
C LEU A 235 -4.74 1.47 9.95
N GLY A 236 -4.98 0.30 10.55
CA GLY A 236 -5.96 -0.66 10.01
C GLY A 236 -5.50 -1.34 8.72
N TYR A 237 -4.19 -1.32 8.42
CA TYR A 237 -3.61 -1.89 7.22
C TYR A 237 -3.16 -3.33 7.45
N LYS A 238 -3.73 -4.29 6.70
CA LYS A 238 -3.57 -5.73 6.99
C LYS A 238 -2.25 -6.33 6.47
N ASP A 239 -1.66 -5.76 5.42
CA ASP A 239 -0.44 -6.29 4.81
C ASP A 239 0.82 -5.82 5.57
N ILE A 240 1.23 -6.64 6.54
CA ILE A 240 2.40 -6.40 7.39
C ILE A 240 3.70 -6.45 6.57
N ASP A 241 3.77 -7.32 5.55
CA ASP A 241 5.00 -7.48 4.75
C ASP A 241 5.28 -6.22 3.92
N THR A 242 4.23 -5.58 3.40
CA THR A 242 4.36 -4.27 2.74
C THR A 242 4.82 -3.18 3.71
N ILE A 243 4.35 -3.17 4.97
CA ILE A 243 4.86 -2.24 5.99
C ILE A 243 6.35 -2.49 6.26
N ILE A 244 6.75 -3.75 6.45
CA ILE A 244 8.15 -4.12 6.68
C ILE A 244 9.02 -3.69 5.49
N ARG A 245 8.55 -3.87 4.25
CA ARG A 245 9.28 -3.46 3.05
C ARG A 245 9.46 -1.95 2.97
N GLN A 246 8.50 -1.16 3.43
CA GLN A 246 8.60 0.31 3.38
C GLN A 246 9.44 0.91 4.52
N LEU A 247 9.62 0.23 5.64
CA LEU A 247 10.45 0.73 6.75
C LEU A 247 11.96 0.68 6.40
N PRO A 248 12.77 1.65 6.85
CA PRO A 248 14.23 1.60 6.72
C PRO A 248 14.87 0.46 7.53
N ALA A 249 16.19 0.34 7.50
CA ALA A 249 16.91 -0.61 8.36
C ALA A 249 17.09 -0.03 9.77
N GLY A 250 16.89 -0.86 10.81
CA GLY A 250 17.14 -0.47 12.20
C GLY A 250 15.99 -0.81 13.14
N SER A 251 15.85 0.03 14.18
CA SER A 251 14.84 -0.09 15.22
C SER A 251 13.98 1.17 15.30
N PHE A 252 12.79 1.04 15.88
CA PHE A 252 11.72 2.01 15.66
C PHE A 252 11.04 2.43 16.96
N ARG A 253 10.54 3.66 16.96
CA ARG A 253 9.53 4.17 17.87
C ARG A 253 8.33 4.59 17.03
N ILE A 254 7.14 4.26 17.51
CA ILE A 254 5.87 4.44 16.81
C ILE A 254 5.01 5.37 17.66
N GLU A 255 4.71 6.54 17.13
CA GLU A 255 3.89 7.58 17.76
C GLU A 255 2.55 7.72 17.01
#